data_AF-A0A8J6MS71-F1
#
_entry.id   AF-A0A8J6MS71-F1
#
_cell.length_a   1.000
_cell.length_b   1.000
_cell.length_c   1.000
_cell.angle_alpha   90.00
_cell.angle_beta   90.00
_cell.angle_gamma   90.00
#
_symmetry.space_group_name_H-M   'P 1'
#
loop_
_entity.id
_entity.type
_entity.pdbx_description
1 polymer ?
#
loop_
_entity_poly.entity_id
_entity_poly.type
_entity_poly.pdbx_seq_one_letter_code
_entity_poly.pdbx_strand_id
1 'polypeptide(L)'
;MNLDYILEITKPMLEGAQTTILLFFIAILLSLPLGFCLTLMAKSRFRVVSTLANGYIYIMRGTPLLLQLLFICFGLPVLPVI
;
A
#
# COMPACT_ATOMS: atom_id res chain seq x y z
N MET A 1 -22.10 6.70 -31.08
CA MET A 1 -21.00 5.88 -30.52
C MET A 1 -20.97 4.58 -31.29
N ASN A 2 -19.90 4.31 -32.02
CA ASN A 2 -19.79 3.05 -32.76
C ASN A 2 -19.54 1.90 -31.77
N LEU A 3 -20.08 0.73 -32.10
CA LEU A 3 -19.93 -0.48 -31.31
C LEU A 3 -18.44 -0.89 -31.21
N ASP A 4 -17.68 -0.60 -32.26
CA ASP A 4 -16.23 -0.83 -32.33
C ASP A 4 -15.46 0.03 -31.30
N TYR A 5 -15.86 1.29 -31.11
CA TYR A 5 -15.24 2.18 -30.12
C TYR A 5 -15.48 1.68 -28.69
N ILE A 6 -16.67 1.16 -28.41
CA ILE A 6 -16.99 0.59 -27.09
C ILE A 6 -16.15 -0.66 -26.82
N LEU A 7 -15.96 -1.52 -27.82
CA LEU A 7 -15.13 -2.72 -27.68
C LEU A 7 -13.64 -2.38 -27.50
N GLU A 8 -13.16 -1.35 -28.21
CA GLU A 8 -11.77 -0.88 -28.13
C GLU A 8 -11.42 -0.34 -26.74
N ILE A 9 -12.33 0.40 -26.08
CA ILE A 9 -12.11 0.90 -24.71
C ILE A 9 -12.37 -0.15 -23.63
N THR A 10 -13.28 -1.10 -23.86
CA THR A 10 -13.67 -2.09 -22.84
C THR A 10 -12.52 -3.01 -22.48
N LYS A 11 -11.71 -3.41 -23.48
CA LYS A 11 -10.56 -4.30 -23.28
C LYS A 11 -9.52 -3.75 -22.29
N PRO A 12 -8.94 -2.55 -22.46
CA PRO A 12 -7.98 -1.99 -21.50
C PRO A 12 -8.61 -1.68 -20.14
N MET A 13 -9.90 -1.31 -20.09
CA MET A 13 -10.60 -1.15 -18.81
C MET A 13 -10.71 -2.46 -18.04
N LEU A 14 -10.99 -3.57 -18.73
CA LEU A 14 -11.07 -4.90 -18.12
C LEU A 14 -9.69 -5.38 -17.64
N GLU A 15 -8.63 -5.14 -18.42
CA GLU A 15 -7.25 -5.43 -18.01
C GLU A 15 -6.83 -4.62 -16.77
N GLY A 16 -7.20 -3.33 -16.71
CA GLY A 16 -6.97 -2.48 -15.54
C GLY A 16 -7.75 -2.95 -14.30
N ALA A 17 -9.00 -3.38 -14.49
CA ALA A 17 -9.82 -3.95 -13.42
C ALA A 17 -9.21 -5.25 -12.88
N GLN A 18 -8.78 -6.15 -13.76
CA GLN A 18 -8.09 -7.38 -13.38
C GLN A 18 -6.83 -7.09 -12.56
N THR A 19 -6.03 -6.12 -12.99
CA THR A 19 -4.81 -5.72 -12.29
C THR A 19 -5.12 -5.17 -10.90
N THR A 20 -6.16 -4.33 -10.77
CA THR A 20 -6.60 -3.78 -9.48
C THR A 20 -7.02 -4.87 -8.50
N ILE A 21 -7.79 -5.86 -8.97
CA ILE A 21 -8.22 -7.00 -8.16
C ILE A 21 -7.01 -7.82 -7.70
N LEU A 22 -6.08 -8.10 -8.60
CA LEU A 22 -4.87 -8.85 -8.28
C LEU A 22 -4.02 -8.13 -7.23
N LEU A 23 -3.78 -6.83 -7.41
CA LEU A 23 -3.04 -6.00 -6.45
C LEU A 23 -3.74 -5.95 -5.10
N PHE A 24 -5.07 -5.86 -5.06
CA PHE A 24 -5.85 -5.88 -3.83
C PHE A 24 -5.63 -7.18 -3.04
N PHE A 25 -5.71 -8.33 -3.70
CA PHE A 25 -5.48 -9.62 -3.04
C PHE A 25 -4.05 -9.75 -2.52
N ILE A 26 -3.04 -9.36 -3.30
CA ILE A 26 -1.64 -9.36 -2.87
C ILE A 26 -1.45 -8.43 -1.66
N ALA A 27 -2.01 -7.22 -1.72
CA ALA A 27 -1.90 -6.23 -0.64
C ALA A 27 -2.52 -6.74 0.66
N ILE A 28 -3.70 -7.36 0.62
CA ILE A 28 -4.32 -7.97 1.81
C ILE A 28 -3.49 -9.13 2.33
N LEU A 29 -3.07 -10.04 1.44
CA LEU A 29 -2.34 -11.25 1.83
C LEU A 29 -0.99 -10.92 2.49
N LEU A 30 -0.35 -9.81 2.09
CA LEU A 30 0.88 -9.33 2.72
C LEU A 30 0.62 -8.46 3.96
N SER A 31 -0.35 -7.54 3.90
CA SER A 31 -0.62 -6.60 5.01
C SER A 31 -1.19 -7.28 6.25
N LEU A 32 -1.95 -8.34 6.09
CA LEU A 32 -2.59 -9.05 7.21
C LEU A 32 -1.59 -9.76 8.14
N PRO A 33 -0.64 -10.59 7.66
CA PRO A 33 0.40 -11.15 8.52
C PRO A 33 1.36 -10.08 9.06
N LEU A 34 1.71 -9.07 8.27
CA LEU A 34 2.55 -7.96 8.74
C LEU A 34 1.88 -7.17 9.86
N GLY A 35 0.59 -6.84 9.72
CA GLY A 35 -0.20 -6.16 10.73
C GLY A 35 -0.38 -6.99 12.00
N PHE A 36 -0.53 -8.30 11.86
CA PHE A 36 -0.58 -9.22 13.00
C PHE A 36 0.75 -9.24 13.77
N CYS A 37 1.88 -9.38 13.08
CA CYS A 37 3.22 -9.32 13.68
C CYS A 37 3.48 -7.97 14.37
N LEU A 38 3.12 -6.85 13.73
CA LEU A 38 3.23 -5.51 14.31
C LEU A 38 2.39 -5.35 15.58
N THR A 39 1.19 -5.92 15.60
CA THR A 39 0.31 -5.88 16.79
C THR A 39 0.91 -6.67 17.95
N LEU A 40 1.52 -7.83 17.68
CA LEU A 40 2.25 -8.61 18.68
C LEU A 40 3.44 -7.83 19.24
N MET A 41 4.21 -7.17 18.37
CA MET A 41 5.33 -6.30 18.79
C MET A 41 4.85 -5.12 19.63
N ALA A 42 3.74 -4.48 19.26
CA ALA A 42 3.15 -3.36 19.99
C ALA A 42 2.66 -3.77 21.39
N LYS A 43 2.20 -5.01 21.58
CA LYS A 43 1.77 -5.56 22.88
C LYS A 43 2.89 -6.23 23.69
N SER A 44 4.13 -6.24 23.20
CA SER A 44 5.25 -6.87 23.89
C SER A 44 5.57 -6.18 25.23
N ARG A 45 6.06 -6.96 26.21
CA ARG A 45 6.50 -6.45 27.53
C ARG A 45 7.71 -5.50 27.41
N PHE A 46 8.50 -5.63 26.36
CA PHE A 46 9.66 -4.78 26.12
C PHE A 46 9.21 -3.39 25.67
N ARG A 47 9.36 -2.41 26.57
CA ARG A 47 8.94 -1.01 26.32
C ARG A 47 9.52 -0.45 25.02
N VAL A 48 10.78 -0.72 24.70
CA VAL A 48 11.42 -0.22 23.47
C VAL A 48 10.71 -0.73 22.21
N VAL A 49 10.48 -2.05 22.13
CA VAL A 49 9.82 -2.68 20.97
C VAL A 49 8.37 -2.19 20.85
N SER A 50 7.66 -2.12 21.98
CA SER A 50 6.29 -1.61 22.02
C SER A 50 6.23 -0.15 21.55
N THR A 51 7.10 0.74 22.04
CA THR A 51 7.12 2.15 21.65
C THR A 51 7.47 2.33 20.17
N LEU A 52 8.44 1.60 19.63
CA LEU A 52 8.80 1.66 18.21
C LEU A 52 7.64 1.20 17.32
N ALA A 53 7.01 0.07 17.65
CA ALA A 53 5.87 -0.45 16.89
C ALA A 53 4.67 0.51 16.95
N ASN A 54 4.36 1.06 18.13
CA ASN A 54 3.30 2.05 18.27
C ASN A 54 3.61 3.36 17.51
N GLY A 55 4.87 3.80 17.51
CA GLY A 55 5.32 4.96 16.72
C GLY A 55 5.14 4.74 15.22
N TYR A 56 5.54 3.58 14.70
CA TYR A 56 5.29 3.20 13.31
C TYR A 56 3.80 3.19 12.98
N ILE A 57 2.96 2.54 13.80
CA ILE A 57 1.50 2.50 13.61
C ILE A 57 0.91 3.91 13.60
N TYR A 58 1.36 4.79 14.49
CA TYR A 58 0.90 6.17 14.58
C TYR A 58 1.21 6.95 13.32
N ILE A 59 2.45 6.88 12.81
CA ILE A 59 2.85 7.57 11.57
C ILE A 59 2.05 7.02 10.39
N MET A 60 2.03 5.70 10.21
CA MET A 60 1.37 5.07 9.07
C MET A 60 -0.13 5.35 9.01
N ARG A 61 -0.80 5.45 10.17
CA ARG A 61 -2.22 5.81 10.27
C ARG A 61 -2.48 7.31 10.29
N GLY A 62 -1.48 8.12 10.65
CA GLY A 62 -1.56 9.57 10.72
C GLY A 62 -1.22 10.28 9.40
N THR A 63 -0.50 9.61 8.49
CA THR A 63 -0.17 10.15 7.17
C THR A 63 -1.15 9.69 6.09
N PRO A 64 -1.57 10.56 5.16
CA PRO A 64 -2.39 10.16 4.02
C PRO A 64 -1.66 9.13 3.14
N LEU A 65 -2.35 8.05 2.74
CA LEU A 65 -1.80 7.03 1.84
C LEU A 65 -1.29 7.65 0.53
N LEU A 66 -2.03 8.63 0.00
CA LEU A 66 -1.62 9.37 -1.20
C LEU A 66 -0.25 10.02 -1.01
N LEU A 67 0.01 10.63 0.16
CA LEU A 67 1.31 11.24 0.47
C LEU A 67 2.42 10.19 0.51
N GLN A 68 2.16 9.02 1.09
CA GLN A 68 3.12 7.91 1.10
C GLN A 68 3.47 7.45 -0.32
N LEU A 69 2.46 7.29 -1.17
CA LEU A 69 2.67 6.93 -2.58
C LEU A 69 3.43 8.02 -3.34
N LEU A 70 3.07 9.29 -3.15
CA LEU A 70 3.80 10.40 -3.76
C LEU A 70 5.27 10.44 -3.31
N PHE A 71 5.53 10.22 -2.02
CA PHE A 71 6.88 10.14 -1.49
C PHE A 71 7.67 8.98 -2.10
N ILE A 72 7.07 7.80 -2.25
CA ILE A 72 7.74 6.63 -2.84
C ILE A 72 7.95 6.81 -4.35
N CYS A 73 6.95 7.31 -5.08
CA CYS A 73 7.01 7.43 -6.54
C CYS A 73 7.81 8.64 -7.01
N PHE A 74 7.77 9.76 -6.28
CA PHE A 74 8.38 11.02 -6.70
C PHE A 74 9.47 11.53 -5.75
N GLY A 75 9.42 11.19 -4.46
CA GLY A 75 10.42 11.65 -3.48
C GLY A 75 11.66 10.76 -3.43
N LEU A 76 11.47 9.44 -3.39
CA LEU A 76 12.55 8.47 -3.26
C LEU A 76 13.56 8.52 -4.44
N PRO A 77 13.16 8.66 -5.71
CA PRO A 77 14.09 8.75 -6.84
C PRO A 77 14.97 10.01 -6.87
N VAL A 78 14.67 11.01 -6.03
CA VAL A 78 15.39 12.29 -5.97
C VAL A 78 16.48 12.25 -4.89
N LEU A 79 16.50 11.22 -4.04
CA LEU A 79 17.53 11.05 -3.03
C LEU A 79 18.85 10.63 -3.71
N PRO A 80 19.97 11.32 -3.47
CA PRO A 80 21.24 11.12 -4.17
C PRO A 80 21.93 9.77 -3.88
N VAL A 81 21.28 8.88 -3.13
CA VAL A 81 21.81 7.60 -2.66
C VAL A 81 21.30 6.43 -3.53
N ILE A 82 20.33 6.65 -4.43
CA ILE A 82 19.76 5.66 -5.36
C ILE A 82 19.79 6.22 -6.78
#